data_AF-A0AAV2TJX4-F1
#
_entry.id   AF-A0AAV2TJX4-F1
#
_cell.length_a   1.000
_cell.length_b   1.000
_cell.length_c   1.000
_cell.angle_alpha   90.00
_cell.angle_beta   90.00
_cell.angle_gamma   90.00
#
_symmetry.space_group_name_H-M   'P 1'
#
loop_
_entity.id
_entity.type
_entity.pdbx_description
1 polymer ?
#
loop_
_entity_poly.entity_id
_entity_poly.type
_entity_poly.pdbx_seq_one_letter_code
_entity_poly.pdbx_strand_id
1 'polypeptide(L)'
;MSETAAEEPPKSAVLTDISLLNIARAIKENDVQAFLLLDIPLTTVITYYETMRSLNQKETAFRQRAIMLWKMMRETKKEKDRLDELIYALTESDNKALADIVMERNRMNLEITRDLLQSD
;
A
#
# COMPACT_ATOMS: atom_id res chain seq x y z
N MET A 1 39.15 17.59 8.51
CA MET A 1 38.15 17.41 7.43
C MET A 1 37.13 16.45 7.99
N SER A 2 35.96 16.96 8.41
CA SER A 2 34.90 16.09 8.96
C SER A 2 34.07 15.57 7.79
N GLU A 3 34.12 14.27 7.56
CA GLU A 3 33.14 13.57 6.75
C GLU A 3 31.78 13.72 7.43
N THR A 4 30.88 14.51 6.84
CA THR A 4 29.47 14.47 7.16
C THR A 4 28.96 13.08 6.76
N ALA A 5 28.78 12.20 7.76
CA ALA A 5 28.00 10.98 7.58
C ALA A 5 26.64 11.40 7.00
N ALA A 6 26.33 10.96 5.78
CA ALA A 6 25.02 11.18 5.19
C ALA A 6 24.00 10.48 6.08
N GLU A 7 23.15 11.26 6.77
CA GLU A 7 22.01 10.74 7.52
C GLU A 7 21.16 9.90 6.55
N GLU A 8 20.91 8.63 6.91
CA GLU A 8 19.96 7.82 6.15
C GLU A 8 18.62 8.56 6.13
N PRO A 9 17.97 8.68 4.96
CA PRO A 9 16.68 9.35 4.89
C PRO A 9 15.70 8.67 5.86
N PRO A 10 14.89 9.45 6.58
CA PRO A 10 13.94 8.91 7.54
C PRO A 10 12.98 7.96 6.85
N LYS A 11 12.75 6.78 7.45
CA LYS A 11 11.79 5.81 6.94
C LYS A 11 10.39 6.40 6.90
N SER A 12 9.72 6.26 5.78
CA SER A 12 8.40 6.80 5.51
C SER A 12 7.34 6.14 6.41
N ALA A 13 6.66 6.96 7.19
CA ALA A 13 5.58 6.54 8.06
C ALA A 13 4.39 5.94 7.30
N VAL A 14 4.24 6.18 5.99
CA VAL A 14 3.14 5.59 5.19
C VAL A 14 3.45 4.16 4.69
N LEU A 15 4.71 3.71 4.80
CA LEU A 15 5.13 2.36 4.39
C LEU A 15 5.29 1.38 5.57
N THR A 16 4.86 1.78 6.77
CA THR A 16 4.75 0.88 7.93
C THR A 16 3.67 -0.18 7.69
N ASP A 17 3.73 -1.31 8.40
CA ASP A 17 2.72 -2.36 8.27
C ASP A 17 1.32 -1.84 8.61
N ILE A 18 1.22 -1.02 9.66
CA ILE A 18 -0.05 -0.42 10.10
C ILE A 18 -0.63 0.46 8.99
N SER A 19 0.19 1.35 8.42
CA SER A 19 -0.23 2.23 7.34
C SER A 19 -0.69 1.45 6.11
N LEU A 20 0.09 0.47 5.66
CA LEU A 20 -0.25 -0.35 4.49
C LEU A 20 -1.51 -1.20 4.70
N LEU A 21 -1.71 -1.74 5.91
CA LEU A 21 -2.91 -2.49 6.24
C LEU A 21 -4.17 -1.60 6.31
N ASN A 22 -4.03 -0.34 6.71
CA ASN A 22 -5.12 0.64 6.68
C ASN A 22 -5.43 1.07 5.23
N ILE A 23 -4.41 1.33 4.41
CA ILE A 23 -4.57 1.60 2.98
C ILE A 23 -5.32 0.45 2.30
N ALA A 24 -4.86 -0.79 2.46
CA ALA A 24 -5.50 -1.96 1.85
C ALA A 24 -6.96 -2.17 2.28
N ARG A 25 -7.31 -1.75 3.50
CA ARG A 25 -8.69 -1.77 3.98
C ARG A 25 -9.57 -0.75 3.25
N ALA A 26 -9.02 0.42 2.93
CA ALA A 26 -9.73 1.53 2.29
C ALA A 26 -9.82 1.43 0.77
N ILE A 27 -9.02 0.57 0.14
CA ILE A 27 -9.20 0.21 -1.27
C ILE A 27 -10.62 -0.35 -1.48
N LYS A 28 -11.29 0.13 -2.52
CA LYS A 28 -12.66 -0.23 -2.91
C LYS A 28 -12.84 -1.76 -3.00
N GLU A 29 -14.04 -2.22 -2.69
CA GLU A 29 -14.40 -3.63 -2.87
C GLU A 29 -14.37 -4.02 -4.35
N ASN A 30 -13.93 -5.24 -4.63
CA ASN A 30 -13.67 -5.82 -5.95
C ASN A 30 -12.62 -5.11 -6.80
N ASP A 31 -11.89 -4.13 -6.26
CA ASP A 31 -10.76 -3.53 -6.96
C ASP A 31 -9.50 -4.40 -6.84
N VAL A 32 -9.36 -5.30 -7.82
CA VAL A 32 -8.14 -6.09 -8.02
C VAL A 32 -7.10 -5.34 -8.84
N GLN A 33 -7.49 -4.28 -9.55
CA GLN A 33 -6.63 -3.53 -10.47
C GLN A 33 -5.50 -2.83 -9.72
N ALA A 34 -5.79 -2.27 -8.53
CA ALA A 34 -4.77 -1.69 -7.65
C ALA A 34 -3.59 -2.64 -7.44
N PHE A 35 -3.87 -3.92 -7.18
CA PHE A 35 -2.86 -4.93 -6.87
C PHE A 35 -2.09 -5.40 -8.11
N LEU A 36 -2.73 -5.42 -9.27
CA LEU A 36 -2.06 -5.69 -10.55
C LEU A 36 -1.09 -4.57 -10.93
N LEU A 37 -1.47 -3.31 -10.68
CA LEU A 37 -0.63 -2.13 -10.91
C LEU A 37 0.56 -2.05 -9.95
N LEU A 38 0.51 -2.75 -8.81
CA LEU A 38 1.65 -2.95 -7.91
C LEU A 38 2.62 -4.04 -8.41
N ASP A 39 2.48 -4.52 -9.64
CA ASP A 39 3.21 -5.67 -10.21
C ASP A 39 3.11 -6.94 -9.35
N ILE A 40 1.98 -7.15 -8.66
CA ILE A 40 1.70 -8.46 -8.06
C ILE A 40 1.22 -9.39 -9.19
N PRO A 41 1.82 -10.59 -9.35
CA PRO A 41 1.41 -11.50 -10.42
C PRO A 41 -0.09 -11.81 -10.38
N LEU A 42 -0.75 -11.76 -11.55
CA LEU A 42 -2.18 -12.02 -11.70
C LEU A 42 -2.61 -13.34 -11.07
N THR A 43 -1.83 -14.40 -11.28
CA THR A 43 -2.08 -15.73 -10.70
C THR A 43 -2.09 -15.69 -9.18
N THR A 44 -1.22 -14.88 -8.56
CA THR A 44 -1.18 -14.68 -7.11
C THR A 44 -2.39 -13.89 -6.62
N VAL A 45 -2.77 -12.82 -7.31
CA VAL A 45 -3.96 -12.01 -6.99
C VAL A 45 -5.23 -12.89 -7.01
N ILE A 46 -5.45 -13.64 -8.09
CA ILE A 46 -6.59 -14.57 -8.22
C ILE A 46 -6.55 -15.64 -7.13
N THR A 47 -5.37 -16.23 -6.87
CA THR A 47 -5.22 -17.26 -5.83
C THR A 47 -5.62 -16.72 -4.47
N TYR A 48 -5.18 -15.52 -4.10
CA TYR A 48 -5.54 -14.92 -2.82
C TYR A 48 -7.02 -14.59 -2.73
N TYR A 49 -7.61 -14.03 -3.80
CA TYR A 49 -9.04 -13.73 -3.86
C TYR A 49 -9.89 -14.98 -3.67
N GLU A 50 -9.65 -16.03 -4.47
CA GLU A 50 -10.39 -17.30 -4.40
C GLU A 50 -10.15 -18.04 -3.08
N THR A 51 -8.93 -17.98 -2.52
CA THR A 51 -8.65 -18.56 -1.19
C THR A 51 -9.54 -17.91 -0.14
N MET A 52 -9.60 -16.57 -0.08
CA MET A 52 -10.40 -15.87 0.92
C MET A 52 -11.89 -16.13 0.73
N ARG A 53 -12.36 -16.17 -0.51
CA ARG A 53 -13.74 -16.52 -0.84
C ARG A 53 -14.10 -17.94 -0.39
N SER A 54 -13.24 -18.92 -0.65
CA SER A 54 -13.48 -20.33 -0.24
C SER A 54 -13.53 -20.51 1.29
N LEU A 55 -12.80 -19.67 2.02
CA LEU A 55 -12.77 -19.64 3.48
C LEU A 55 -13.86 -18.74 4.10
N ASN A 56 -14.80 -18.24 3.29
CA ASN A 56 -15.85 -17.29 3.69
C ASN A 56 -15.30 -16.07 4.45
N GLN A 57 -14.11 -15.62 4.07
CA GLN A 57 -13.44 -14.44 4.64
C GLN A 57 -13.87 -13.17 3.91
N LYS A 58 -13.80 -12.03 4.61
CA LYS A 58 -14.03 -10.72 4.00
C LYS A 58 -12.97 -10.44 2.94
N GLU A 59 -13.34 -9.76 1.87
CA GLU A 59 -12.42 -9.37 0.79
C GLU A 59 -11.24 -8.52 1.29
N THR A 60 -11.43 -7.77 2.38
CA THR A 60 -10.34 -7.07 3.08
C THR A 60 -9.16 -7.98 3.44
N ALA A 61 -9.40 -9.26 3.76
CA ALA A 61 -8.32 -10.20 4.07
C ALA A 61 -7.44 -10.49 2.84
N PHE A 62 -8.04 -10.54 1.64
CA PHE A 62 -7.30 -10.64 0.38
C PHE A 62 -6.44 -9.39 0.18
N ARG A 63 -7.03 -8.20 0.31
CA ARG A 63 -6.34 -6.92 0.09
C ARG A 63 -5.16 -6.73 1.05
N GLN A 64 -5.36 -7.06 2.32
CA GLN A 64 -4.31 -7.01 3.33
C GLN A 64 -3.19 -8.02 3.04
N ARG A 65 -3.53 -9.23 2.57
CA ARG A 65 -2.50 -10.20 2.18
C ARG A 65 -1.71 -9.74 0.95
N ALA A 66 -2.38 -9.16 -0.04
CA ALA A 66 -1.75 -8.68 -1.27
C ALA A 66 -0.80 -7.50 -1.01
N ILE A 67 -1.21 -6.50 -0.21
CA ILE A 67 -0.33 -5.35 0.07
C ILE A 67 0.93 -5.76 0.86
N MET A 68 0.80 -6.73 1.76
CA MET A 68 1.93 -7.26 2.53
C MET A 68 2.90 -8.05 1.64
N LEU A 69 2.38 -8.80 0.67
CA LEU A 69 3.21 -9.44 -0.35
C LEU A 69 3.97 -8.39 -1.17
N TRP A 70 3.30 -7.34 -1.65
CA TRP A 70 3.97 -6.26 -2.39
C TRP A 70 5.09 -5.63 -1.55
N LYS A 71 4.85 -5.35 -0.26
CA LYS A 71 5.89 -4.82 0.64
C LYS A 71 7.14 -5.71 0.63
N MET A 72 6.98 -7.02 0.78
CA MET A 72 8.10 -7.98 0.76
C MET A 72 8.81 -8.01 -0.59
N MET A 73 8.06 -7.95 -1.70
CA MET A 73 8.64 -7.91 -3.06
C MET A 73 9.50 -6.67 -3.33
N ARG A 74 9.43 -5.65 -2.47
CA ARG A 74 10.09 -4.36 -2.62
C ARG A 74 11.15 -4.06 -1.57
N GLU A 75 11.56 -5.05 -0.78
CA GLU A 75 12.58 -4.88 0.28
C GLU A 75 13.89 -4.26 -0.23
N THR A 76 14.25 -4.53 -1.49
CA THR A 76 15.48 -4.00 -2.12
C THR A 76 15.28 -2.70 -2.90
N LYS A 77 14.03 -2.23 -3.08
CA LYS A 77 13.74 -0.98 -3.79
C LYS A 77 13.90 0.22 -2.87
N LYS A 78 14.31 1.36 -3.43
CA LYS A 78 14.37 2.62 -2.69
C LYS A 78 12.98 3.00 -2.23
N GLU A 79 12.92 3.64 -1.07
CA GLU A 79 11.65 4.00 -0.45
C GLU A 79 10.81 4.95 -1.32
N LYS A 80 11.47 5.90 -1.98
CA LYS A 80 10.83 6.77 -2.97
C LYS A 80 10.16 5.98 -4.09
N ASP A 81 10.85 4.99 -4.67
CA ASP A 81 10.31 4.18 -5.77
C ASP A 81 9.09 3.37 -5.29
N ARG A 82 9.15 2.85 -4.06
CA ARG A 82 8.02 2.13 -3.44
C ARG A 82 6.81 3.04 -3.25
N LEU A 83 7.03 4.27 -2.82
CA LEU A 83 5.97 5.24 -2.64
C LEU A 83 5.37 5.66 -3.99
N ASP A 84 6.22 5.95 -4.99
CA ASP A 84 5.80 6.35 -6.32
C ASP A 84 4.96 5.24 -6.99
N GLU A 85 5.34 3.96 -6.83
CA GLU A 85 4.54 2.81 -7.27
C GLU A 85 3.17 2.72 -6.57
N LEU A 86 3.14 2.91 -5.25
CA LEU A 86 1.89 2.85 -4.47
C LEU A 86 0.92 3.96 -4.87
N ILE A 87 1.42 5.19 -4.99
CA ILE A 87 0.61 6.35 -5.41
C ILE A 87 0.08 6.14 -6.82
N TYR A 88 0.93 5.66 -7.74
CA TYR A 88 0.53 5.36 -9.11
C TYR A 88 -0.60 4.32 -9.14
N ALA A 89 -0.42 3.18 -8.46
CA ALA A 89 -1.41 2.12 -8.43
C ALA A 89 -2.77 2.59 -7.89
N LEU A 90 -2.77 3.39 -6.80
CA LEU A 90 -3.99 3.94 -6.22
C LEU A 90 -4.67 4.97 -7.13
N THR A 91 -3.88 5.81 -7.82
CA THR A 91 -4.40 6.83 -8.73
C THR A 91 -5.07 6.20 -9.94
N GLU A 92 -4.44 5.18 -10.52
CA GLU A 92 -4.89 4.52 -11.75
C GLU A 92 -5.94 3.43 -11.51
N SER A 93 -6.23 3.06 -10.25
CA SER A 93 -7.26 2.06 -9.89
C SER A 93 -8.53 2.66 -9.27
N ASP A 94 -8.88 3.90 -9.62
CA ASP A 94 -10.07 4.59 -9.09
C ASP A 94 -10.04 4.81 -7.55
N ASN A 95 -8.86 4.83 -6.93
CA ASN A 95 -8.64 5.20 -5.53
C ASN A 95 -7.88 6.54 -5.39
N LYS A 96 -8.13 7.49 -6.29
CA LYS A 96 -7.42 8.79 -6.31
C LYS A 96 -7.46 9.53 -4.97
N ALA A 97 -8.61 9.57 -4.29
CA ALA A 97 -8.72 10.21 -2.98
C ALA A 97 -7.80 9.55 -1.92
N LEU A 98 -7.63 8.23 -1.99
CA LEU A 98 -6.70 7.51 -1.11
C LEU A 98 -5.24 7.81 -1.48
N ALA A 99 -4.93 7.94 -2.78
CA ALA A 99 -3.61 8.38 -3.24
C ALA A 99 -3.27 9.78 -2.72
N ASP A 100 -4.21 10.72 -2.77
CA ASP A 100 -4.06 12.08 -2.24
C ASP A 100 -3.77 12.07 -0.73
N ILE A 101 -4.46 11.23 0.04
CA ILE A 101 -4.19 11.03 1.47
C ILE A 101 -2.77 10.48 1.68
N VAL A 102 -2.35 9.47 0.93
CA VAL A 102 -1.00 8.88 1.05
C VAL A 102 0.08 9.93 0.76
N MET A 103 -0.10 10.74 -0.29
CA MET A 103 0.82 11.83 -0.64
C MET A 103 0.95 12.86 0.48
N GLU A 104 -0.18 13.35 1.00
CA GLU A 104 -0.17 14.36 2.06
C GLU A 104 0.45 13.83 3.35
N ARG A 105 0.11 12.60 3.74
CA ARG A 105 0.66 11.98 4.96
C ARG A 105 2.15 11.69 4.84
N ASN A 106 2.62 11.28 3.66
CA ASN A 106 4.05 11.13 3.40
C ASN A 106 4.78 12.48 3.49
N ARG A 107 4.21 13.57 2.93
CA ARG A 107 4.79 14.92 3.03
C ARG A 107 4.97 15.37 4.48
N MET A 108 4.06 14.97 5.37
CA MET A 108 4.12 15.25 6.81
C MET A 108 4.92 14.21 7.60
N ASN A 109 5.37 13.13 6.96
CA ASN A 109 5.94 11.93 7.58
C ASN A 109 5.07 11.38 8.73
N LEU A 110 3.77 11.23 8.49
CA LEU A 110 2.81 10.69 9.45
C LEU A 110 2.21 9.37 8.96
N GLU A 111 1.85 8.50 9.90
CA GLU A 111 1.21 7.22 9.58
C GLU A 111 -0.19 7.42 8.98
N ILE A 112 -0.66 6.42 8.24
CA ILE A 112 -2.04 6.31 7.81
C ILE A 112 -2.84 5.64 8.92
N THR A 113 -3.69 6.42 9.59
CA THR A 113 -4.59 5.94 10.63
C THR A 113 -5.99 5.68 10.07
N ARG A 114 -6.77 4.85 10.76
CA ARG A 114 -8.08 4.39 10.27
C ARG A 114 -9.11 5.51 10.16
N ASP A 115 -9.08 6.47 11.08
CA ASP A 115 -9.96 7.64 11.15
C ASP A 115 -9.82 8.55 9.92
N LEU A 116 -8.64 8.61 9.30
CA LEU A 116 -8.43 9.37 8.07
C LEU A 116 -9.13 8.77 6.85
N LEU A 117 -9.48 7.48 6.90
CA LEU A 117 -9.99 6.71 5.76
C LEU A 117 -11.49 6.45 5.85
N GLN A 118 -12.16 6.95 6.89
CA GLN A 118 -13.60 6.90 7.03
C GLN A 118 -14.17 8.15 6.37
N SER A 119 -14.76 7.99 5.18
CA SER A 119 -15.76 8.94 4.67
C SER A 119 -17.12 8.46 5.16
N ASP A 120 -17.92 9.37 5.74
CA ASP A 120 -19.31 9.12 6.12
C ASP A 120 -20.16 8.55 4.97
#